data_AF-A0AAW8K9J5-F1
#
_entry.id   AF-A0AAW8K9J5-F1
#
_cell.length_a   1.000
_cell.length_b   1.000
_cell.length_c   1.000
_cell.angle_alpha   90.00
_cell.angle_beta   90.00
_cell.angle_gamma   90.00
#
_symmetry.space_group_name_H-M   'P 1'
#
loop_
_entity.id
_entity.type
_entity.pdbx_description
1 polymer ?
#
loop_
_entity_poly.entity_id
_entity_poly.type
_entity_poly.pdbx_seq_one_letter_code
_entity_poly.pdbx_strand_id
1 'polypeptide(L)'
;IQGQKKVLNYPFLMGQGVWMDSDKLGPDDEVASVLRHGTLTIGFIGLAETLVALIGEHHGQSEYAQNLGLEIIGHMHARMQTAGERTGLNFS
;
A
#
# COMPACT_ATOMS: atom_id res chain seq x y z
N ILE A 1 -3.93 14.88 -3.25
CA ILE A 1 -2.99 15.64 -2.38
C ILE A 1 -1.53 15.36 -2.76
N GLN A 2 -0.97 14.16 -2.56
CA GLN A 2 0.45 13.90 -2.89
C GLN A 2 0.74 13.96 -4.40
N GLY A 3 -0.09 13.31 -5.23
CA GLY A 3 0.08 13.33 -6.69
C GLY A 3 0.01 14.73 -7.32
N GLN A 4 -0.70 15.67 -6.69
CA GLN A 4 -0.87 17.05 -7.17
C GLN A 4 0.30 17.97 -6.76
N LYS A 5 1.27 17.46 -6.01
CA LYS A 5 2.50 18.20 -5.74
C LYS A 5 3.29 18.34 -7.04
N LYS A 6 4.01 19.45 -7.16
CA LYS A 6 4.83 19.73 -8.33
C LYS A 6 6.24 19.19 -8.14
N VAL A 7 6.96 18.96 -9.23
CA VAL A 7 8.39 18.57 -9.21
C VAL A 7 9.22 19.49 -8.32
N LEU A 8 8.95 20.80 -8.35
CA LEU A 8 9.62 21.80 -7.52
C LEU A 8 9.45 21.60 -6.01
N ASN A 9 8.47 20.80 -5.56
CA ASN A 9 8.32 20.45 -4.15
C ASN A 9 9.35 19.40 -3.69
N TYR A 10 9.94 18.66 -4.63
CA TYR A 10 10.93 17.60 -4.38
C TYR A 10 12.13 17.74 -5.33
N PRO A 11 12.89 18.86 -5.24
CA PRO A 11 13.91 19.21 -6.23
C PRO A 11 15.03 18.17 -6.36
N PHE A 12 15.37 17.48 -5.27
CA PHE A 12 16.34 16.39 -5.31
C PHE A 12 15.74 15.13 -5.96
N LEU A 13 14.64 14.60 -5.43
CA LEU A 13 14.08 13.32 -5.87
C LEU A 13 13.54 13.37 -7.31
N MET A 14 12.85 14.46 -7.66
CA MET A 14 12.20 14.63 -8.95
C MET A 14 13.07 15.47 -9.89
N GLY A 15 13.57 16.62 -9.44
CA GLY A 15 14.32 17.55 -10.29
C GLY A 15 15.70 17.06 -10.71
N GLN A 16 16.33 16.14 -9.96
CA GLN A 16 17.60 15.51 -10.36
C GLN A 16 17.43 14.12 -10.99
N GLY A 17 16.19 13.71 -11.33
CA GLY A 17 15.98 12.44 -12.03
C GLY A 17 16.18 11.19 -11.17
N VAL A 18 16.17 11.30 -9.83
CA VAL A 18 16.44 10.17 -8.93
C VAL A 18 15.30 9.14 -8.98
N TRP A 19 14.05 9.60 -9.09
CA TRP A 19 12.90 8.73 -9.23
C TRP A 19 12.67 8.34 -10.70
N MET A 20 12.22 7.10 -10.91
CA MET A 20 11.91 6.60 -12.25
C MET A 20 10.89 7.51 -12.96
N ASP A 21 11.18 7.86 -14.21
CA ASP A 21 10.40 8.77 -15.07
C ASP A 21 10.34 10.24 -14.61
N SER A 22 11.06 10.65 -13.56
CA SER A 22 11.04 12.05 -13.10
C SER A 22 11.76 13.02 -14.04
N ASP A 23 12.68 12.52 -14.86
CA ASP A 23 13.35 13.25 -15.95
C ASP A 23 12.38 13.68 -17.07
N LYS A 24 11.19 13.09 -17.13
CA LYS A 24 10.14 13.38 -18.13
C LYS A 24 9.19 14.50 -17.70
N LEU A 25 9.37 15.07 -16.50
CA LEU A 25 8.51 16.11 -15.94
C LEU A 25 9.26 17.44 -15.81
N GLY A 26 8.56 18.54 -16.09
CA GLY A 26 9.04 19.90 -15.83
C GLY A 26 8.81 20.35 -14.38
N PRO A 27 9.44 21.46 -13.93
CA PRO A 27 9.34 21.95 -12.56
C PRO A 27 7.92 22.19 -12.05
N ASP A 28 7.01 22.57 -12.94
CA ASP A 28 5.61 22.89 -12.64
C ASP A 28 4.63 21.72 -12.82
N ASP A 29 5.11 20.57 -13.31
CA ASP A 29 4.26 19.40 -13.55
C ASP A 29 3.97 18.64 -12.25
N GLU A 30 2.78 18.03 -12.19
CA GLU A 30 2.34 17.18 -11.08
C GLU A 30 3.11 15.85 -11.04
N VAL A 31 3.47 15.39 -9.83
CA VAL A 31 4.28 14.17 -9.64
C VAL A 31 3.48 12.86 -9.72
N ALA A 32 2.16 12.92 -9.93
CA ALA A 32 1.27 11.75 -9.90
C ALA A 32 1.73 10.58 -10.81
N SER A 33 2.23 10.90 -12.01
CA SER A 33 2.72 9.91 -12.98
C SER A 33 3.98 9.18 -12.51
N VAL A 34 4.79 9.81 -11.66
CA VAL A 34 6.00 9.22 -11.07
C VAL A 34 5.64 8.43 -9.80
N LEU A 35 4.70 8.92 -9.00
CA LEU A 35 4.25 8.22 -7.78
C LEU A 35 3.65 6.83 -8.05
N ARG A 36 3.10 6.59 -9.25
CA ARG A 36 2.53 5.28 -9.64
C ARG A 36 3.54 4.13 -9.55
N HIS A 37 4.84 4.43 -9.62
CA HIS A 37 5.92 3.45 -9.51
C HIS A 37 6.19 3.02 -8.06
N GLY A 38 5.69 3.77 -7.08
CA GLY A 38 5.79 3.44 -5.67
C GLY A 38 4.73 2.44 -5.22
N THR A 39 4.93 1.90 -4.01
CA THR A 39 3.97 1.02 -3.32
C THR A 39 3.11 1.83 -2.35
N LEU A 40 1.80 1.58 -2.36
CA LEU A 40 0.84 2.11 -1.40
C LEU A 40 0.49 1.00 -0.40
N THR A 41 1.11 1.04 0.77
CA THR A 41 0.96 -0.02 1.77
C THR A 41 -0.20 0.23 2.73
N ILE A 42 -1.03 -0.80 2.93
CA ILE A 42 -2.05 -0.85 3.99
C ILE A 42 -1.59 -1.86 5.06
N GLY A 43 -1.00 -1.32 6.12
CA GLY A 43 -0.56 -2.12 7.26
C GLY A 43 -1.70 -2.45 8.23
N PHE A 44 -1.54 -3.55 8.95
CA PHE A 44 -2.35 -3.91 10.11
C PHE A 44 -1.45 -4.36 11.27
N ILE A 45 -2.02 -4.42 12.47
CA ILE A 45 -1.38 -4.93 13.68
C ILE A 45 -2.44 -5.58 14.57
N GLY A 46 -2.03 -6.52 15.42
CA GLY A 46 -2.92 -7.09 16.43
C GLY A 46 -3.84 -8.21 15.92
N LEU A 47 -3.39 -9.00 14.94
CA LEU A 47 -4.20 -10.12 14.41
C LEU A 47 -4.43 -11.20 15.47
N ALA A 48 -3.43 -11.50 16.31
CA ALA A 48 -3.57 -12.49 17.37
C ALA A 48 -4.63 -12.06 18.41
N GLU A 49 -4.59 -10.80 18.85
CA GLU A 49 -5.54 -10.21 19.78
C GLU A 49 -6.94 -10.14 19.17
N THR A 50 -7.04 -9.85 17.87
CA THR A 50 -8.30 -9.90 17.13
C THR A 50 -8.91 -11.30 17.15
N LEU A 51 -8.10 -12.34 16.91
CA LEU A 51 -8.58 -13.73 16.97
C LEU A 51 -9.04 -14.09 18.38
N VAL A 52 -8.28 -13.73 19.42
CA VAL A 52 -8.68 -13.95 20.81
C VAL A 52 -10.01 -13.24 21.12
N ALA A 53 -10.20 -12.02 20.63
CA ALA A 53 -11.44 -11.27 20.84
C ALA A 53 -12.64 -11.89 20.10
N LEU A 54 -12.44 -12.48 18.92
CA LEU A 54 -13.51 -13.07 18.12
C LEU A 54 -13.91 -14.47 18.57
N ILE A 55 -12.92 -15.31 18.89
CA ILE A 55 -13.11 -16.76 19.06
C ILE A 55 -12.48 -17.31 20.35
N GLY A 56 -11.81 -16.47 21.15
CA GLY A 56 -11.23 -16.86 22.45
C GLY A 56 -9.82 -17.44 22.38
N GLU A 57 -9.25 -17.61 21.19
CA GLU A 57 -7.95 -18.24 20.95
C GLU A 57 -7.19 -17.55 19.81
N HIS A 58 -5.85 -17.60 19.84
CA HIS A 58 -4.99 -17.06 18.79
C HIS A 58 -4.49 -18.14 17.83
N HIS A 59 -3.90 -17.72 16.71
CA HIS A 59 -3.42 -18.60 15.63
C HIS A 59 -2.49 -19.75 16.08
N GLY A 60 -1.65 -19.56 17.11
CA GLY A 60 -0.82 -20.63 17.68
C GLY A 60 -1.52 -21.62 18.63
N GLN A 61 -2.82 -21.46 18.92
CA GLN A 61 -3.57 -22.31 19.85
C GLN A 61 -4.48 -23.33 19.14
N SER A 62 -4.94 -23.03 17.92
CA SER A 62 -5.77 -23.95 17.15
C SER A 62 -5.60 -23.77 15.63
N GLU A 63 -5.85 -24.84 14.90
CA GLU A 63 -5.90 -24.82 13.43
C GLU A 63 -7.04 -23.92 12.92
N TYR A 64 -8.16 -23.88 13.63
CA TYR A 64 -9.29 -23.02 13.30
C TYR A 64 -8.90 -21.52 13.37
N ALA A 65 -8.23 -21.11 14.45
CA ALA A 65 -7.76 -19.73 14.63
C ALA A 65 -6.72 -19.34 13.58
N GLN A 66 -5.82 -20.26 13.22
CA GLN A 66 -4.85 -20.06 12.14
C GLN A 66 -5.54 -19.85 10.79
N ASN A 67 -6.52 -20.70 10.45
CA ASN A 67 -7.26 -20.60 9.19
C ASN A 67 -8.09 -19.32 9.12
N LEU A 68 -8.80 -18.97 10.18
CA LEU A 68 -9.54 -17.70 10.27
C LEU A 68 -8.61 -16.49 10.11
N GLY A 69 -7.44 -16.51 10.73
CA GLY A 69 -6.42 -15.46 10.57
C GLY A 69 -5.98 -15.31 9.11
N LEU A 70 -5.72 -16.42 8.42
CA LEU A 70 -5.36 -16.41 7.00
C LEU A 70 -6.52 -15.92 6.12
N GLU A 71 -7.77 -16.26 6.43
CA GLU A 71 -8.94 -15.75 5.72
C GLU A 71 -9.08 -14.24 5.85
N ILE A 72 -8.87 -13.68 7.05
CA ILE A 72 -8.89 -12.23 7.29
C ILE A 72 -7.83 -11.54 6.43
N ILE A 73 -6.58 -12.03 6.45
CA ILE A 73 -5.49 -11.45 5.66
C ILE A 73 -5.73 -11.65 4.16
N GLY A 74 -6.25 -12.81 3.76
CA GLY A 74 -6.64 -13.09 2.37
C GLY A 74 -7.70 -12.12 1.87
N HIS A 75 -8.71 -11.81 2.69
CA HIS A 75 -9.73 -10.81 2.36
C HIS A 75 -9.12 -9.41 2.18
N MET A 76 -8.26 -8.99 3.10
CA MET A 76 -7.55 -7.71 3.00
C MET A 76 -6.69 -7.63 1.74
N HIS A 77 -5.93 -8.69 1.45
CA HIS A 77 -5.09 -8.79 0.26
C HIS A 77 -5.91 -8.71 -1.03
N ALA A 78 -7.01 -9.47 -1.13
CA ALA A 78 -7.91 -9.42 -2.28
C ALA A 78 -8.44 -8.01 -2.52
N ARG A 79 -8.74 -7.26 -1.44
CA ARG A 79 -9.18 -5.87 -1.55
C ARG A 79 -8.10 -4.95 -2.12
N MET A 80 -6.83 -5.18 -1.77
CA MET A 80 -5.69 -4.44 -2.32
C MET A 80 -5.48 -4.74 -3.80
N GLN A 81 -5.59 -6.02 -4.20
CA GLN A 81 -5.53 -6.39 -5.62
C GLN A 81 -6.61 -5.70 -6.45
N THR A 82 -7.87 -5.75 -6.02
CA THR A 82 -8.97 -5.04 -6.70
C THR A 82 -8.74 -3.52 -6.76
N ALA A 83 -8.15 -2.93 -5.71
CA ALA A 83 -7.82 -1.51 -5.72
C ALA A 83 -6.73 -1.20 -6.75
N GLY A 84 -5.69 -2.04 -6.82
CA GLY A 84 -4.61 -1.91 -7.80
C GLY A 84 -5.08 -2.04 -9.24
N GLU A 85 -5.90 -3.04 -9.55
CA GLU A 85 -6.52 -3.21 -10.87
C GLU A 85 -7.35 -2.00 -11.29
N ARG A 86 -8.12 -1.43 -10.36
CA ARG A 86 -9.02 -0.31 -10.64
C ARG A 86 -8.29 1.02 -10.84
N THR A 87 -7.17 1.25 -10.15
CA THR A 87 -6.50 2.56 -10.17
C THR A 87 -5.17 2.55 -10.95
N GLY A 88 -4.62 1.38 -11.26
CA GLY A 88 -3.27 1.24 -11.82
C GLY A 88 -2.16 1.65 -10.85
N LEU A 89 -2.40 1.55 -9.54
CA LEU A 89 -1.42 1.86 -8.49
C LEU A 89 -1.04 0.57 -7.75
N ASN A 90 0.18 0.50 -7.22
CA ASN A 90 0.68 -0.71 -6.58
C ASN A 90 0.28 -0.77 -5.10
N PHE A 91 -0.90 -1.31 -4.79
CA PHE A 91 -1.32 -1.52 -3.39
C PHE A 91 -0.73 -2.81 -2.80
N SER A 92 -0.30 -2.76 -1.54
CA SER A 92 0.22 -3.92 -0.79
C SER A 92 -0.37 -4.03 0.60
#